data_AF-A0AAE5LGI3-F1
#
_entry.id   AF-A0AAE5LGI3-F1
#
_cell.length_a   1.000
_cell.length_b   1.000
_cell.length_c   1.000
_cell.angle_alpha   90.00
_cell.angle_beta   90.00
_cell.angle_gamma   90.00
#
_symmetry.space_group_name_H-M   'P 1'
#
loop_
_entity.id
_entity.type
_entity.pdbx_description
1 polymer ?
#
loop_
_entity_poly.entity_id
_entity_poly.type
_entity_poly.pdbx_seq_one_letter_code
_entity_poly.pdbx_strand_id
1 'polypeptide(L)'
;MSLLITDAGIAASVQAGELGISYKITEISIGTEGYTPTADQTELQNEVQRKAITRGEVIGLSQLHFETVWDGDKEFEGKELGYWLENGTLFAVDSRDGEVITYKRRDTVVTEACELNLAASTIANITVELIGTPTATEQRAGIAPIVTEAKVDEGEDDYAFLTVKKLVHSLGVTHVIDKLVSNLWLKLAAKIFPVGAAIPWFTDVAPEGFAMMKNQVFDTDLYPHLAQIWPDGVIPDMRGCGVIGKEDDETVGVWEEGQIKEHGHPNSSASSTDLGSKTTNTTGNHSHGIPYGTSNGPNGRYLDSAHSSYGYRYNTAGAGNHAHSVAIGSHVHALTIALFGAAKNTINHRKVNWIVRMA
;
A
#
# COMPACT_ATOMS: atom_id res chain seq x y z
N MET A 1 -63.06 -45.32 -13.37
CA MET A 1 -61.83 -45.15 -12.58
C MET A 1 -60.71 -45.55 -13.52
N SER A 2 -59.92 -44.59 -14.00
CA SER A 2 -59.05 -44.72 -15.19
C SER A 2 -57.56 -44.91 -14.88
N LEU A 3 -57.19 -44.65 -13.63
CA LEU A 3 -55.87 -44.88 -13.09
C LEU A 3 -55.75 -46.34 -12.61
N LEU A 4 -54.70 -47.02 -13.06
CA LEU A 4 -54.33 -48.37 -12.66
C LEU A 4 -52.85 -48.40 -12.25
N ILE A 5 -52.56 -49.04 -11.12
CA ILE A 5 -51.18 -49.37 -10.71
C ILE A 5 -50.80 -50.70 -11.37
N THR A 6 -49.66 -50.74 -12.04
CA THR A 6 -49.21 -51.93 -12.78
C THR A 6 -48.68 -52.99 -11.82
N ASP A 7 -48.66 -54.25 -12.25
CA ASP A 7 -48.03 -55.36 -11.52
C ASP A 7 -46.54 -55.10 -11.32
N ALA A 8 -45.88 -54.46 -12.30
CA ALA A 8 -44.48 -54.04 -12.19
C ALA A 8 -44.30 -52.95 -11.11
N GLY A 9 -45.21 -51.98 -11.04
CA GLY A 9 -45.23 -50.93 -10.01
C GLY A 9 -45.48 -51.49 -8.61
N ILE A 10 -46.40 -52.45 -8.46
CA ILE A 10 -46.64 -53.17 -7.21
C ILE A 10 -45.40 -53.97 -6.81
N ALA A 11 -44.79 -54.71 -7.74
CA ALA A 11 -43.58 -55.48 -7.49
C ALA A 11 -42.41 -54.57 -7.06
N ALA A 12 -42.24 -53.41 -7.71
CA ALA A 12 -41.25 -52.42 -7.32
C ALA A 12 -41.49 -51.86 -5.92
N SER A 13 -42.75 -51.61 -5.54
CA SER A 13 -43.11 -51.23 -4.18
C SER A 13 -42.79 -52.34 -3.17
N VAL A 14 -43.15 -53.60 -3.44
CA VAL A 14 -42.82 -54.71 -2.53
C VAL A 14 -41.31 -54.84 -2.35
N GLN A 15 -40.55 -54.80 -3.45
CA GLN A 15 -39.09 -54.89 -3.43
C GLN A 15 -38.46 -53.76 -2.63
N ALA A 16 -38.88 -52.51 -2.86
CA ALA A 16 -38.35 -51.38 -2.10
C ALA A 16 -38.70 -51.51 -0.60
N GLY A 17 -39.84 -52.12 -0.26
CA GLY A 17 -40.24 -52.39 1.13
C GLY A 17 -39.33 -53.42 1.80
N GLU A 18 -39.00 -54.51 1.10
CA GLU A 18 -38.04 -55.53 1.56
C GLU A 18 -36.63 -54.95 1.75
N LEU A 19 -36.24 -54.00 0.90
CA LEU A 19 -34.95 -53.32 0.96
C LEU A 19 -34.92 -52.16 1.97
N GLY A 20 -36.06 -51.77 2.54
CA GLY A 20 -36.17 -50.61 3.44
C GLY A 20 -35.90 -49.26 2.76
N ILE A 21 -36.14 -49.17 1.44
CA ILE A 21 -35.99 -47.95 0.64
C ILE A 21 -37.34 -47.47 0.11
N SER A 22 -37.35 -46.27 -0.48
CA SER A 22 -38.48 -45.77 -1.24
C SER A 22 -38.05 -45.43 -2.65
N TYR A 23 -38.87 -45.78 -3.64
CA TYR A 23 -38.67 -45.29 -5.01
C TYR A 23 -39.40 -43.96 -5.22
N LYS A 24 -38.78 -43.07 -5.99
CA LYS A 24 -39.38 -41.80 -6.41
C LYS A 24 -40.00 -41.91 -7.79
N ILE A 25 -41.18 -41.34 -7.98
CA ILE A 25 -41.67 -40.96 -9.31
C ILE A 25 -40.86 -39.75 -9.77
N THR A 26 -40.16 -39.88 -10.89
CA THR A 26 -39.25 -38.86 -11.44
C THR A 26 -39.68 -38.36 -12.80
N GLU A 27 -40.44 -39.15 -13.56
CA GLU A 27 -40.86 -38.79 -14.92
C GLU A 27 -42.35 -39.07 -15.14
N ILE A 28 -42.94 -38.28 -16.02
CA ILE A 28 -44.28 -38.49 -16.56
C ILE A 28 -44.13 -38.64 -18.07
N SER A 29 -44.82 -39.61 -18.65
CA SER A 29 -45.00 -39.70 -20.10
C SER A 29 -46.46 -39.50 -20.49
N ILE A 30 -46.66 -39.00 -21.70
CA ILE A 30 -47.96 -38.80 -22.34
C ILE A 30 -47.96 -39.58 -23.66
N GLY A 31 -49.07 -40.27 -23.93
CA GLY A 31 -49.32 -40.97 -25.18
C GLY A 31 -50.68 -40.61 -25.78
N THR A 32 -50.91 -41.03 -27.02
CA THR A 32 -52.08 -40.58 -27.82
C THR A 32 -53.19 -41.63 -27.97
N GLU A 33 -53.01 -42.84 -27.43
CA GLU A 33 -54.04 -43.89 -27.43
C GLU A 33 -54.85 -43.88 -26.13
N GLY A 34 -56.17 -44.06 -26.25
CA GLY A 34 -57.08 -44.15 -25.11
C GLY A 34 -57.64 -45.57 -25.02
N TYR A 35 -57.49 -46.22 -23.87
CA TYR A 35 -57.91 -47.60 -23.66
C TYR A 35 -58.22 -47.84 -22.18
N THR A 36 -58.66 -49.05 -21.83
CA THR A 36 -58.73 -49.48 -20.43
C THR A 36 -57.39 -50.10 -20.03
N PRO A 37 -56.64 -49.52 -19.07
CA PRO A 37 -55.35 -50.06 -18.66
C PRO A 37 -55.42 -51.51 -18.18
N THR A 38 -54.34 -52.26 -18.40
CA THR A 38 -54.17 -53.64 -17.90
C THR A 38 -53.02 -53.74 -16.91
N ALA A 39 -53.11 -54.66 -15.95
CA ALA A 39 -52.16 -54.72 -14.84
C ALA A 39 -50.75 -55.13 -15.31
N ASP A 40 -50.64 -55.88 -16.40
CA ASP A 40 -49.39 -56.38 -16.97
C ASP A 40 -48.62 -55.35 -17.81
N GLN A 41 -49.10 -54.10 -17.92
CA GLN A 41 -48.42 -53.07 -18.70
C GLN A 41 -47.05 -52.69 -18.15
N THR A 42 -46.05 -52.66 -19.03
CA THR A 42 -44.71 -52.13 -18.76
C THR A 42 -44.39 -50.87 -19.57
N GLU A 43 -45.26 -50.51 -20.52
CA GLU A 43 -45.15 -49.33 -21.37
C GLU A 43 -46.55 -48.78 -21.73
N LEU A 44 -46.57 -47.52 -22.18
CA LEU A 44 -47.74 -46.91 -22.81
C LEU A 44 -47.94 -47.47 -24.23
N GLN A 45 -49.18 -47.49 -24.73
CA GLN A 45 -49.45 -48.06 -26.06
C GLN A 45 -48.87 -47.20 -27.19
N ASN A 46 -48.83 -45.87 -27.01
CA ASN A 46 -48.31 -44.94 -27.98
C ASN A 46 -47.72 -43.69 -27.31
N GLU A 47 -46.61 -43.87 -26.59
CA GLU A 47 -45.88 -42.78 -25.94
C GLU A 47 -45.34 -41.77 -26.96
N VAL A 48 -45.71 -40.49 -26.82
CA VAL A 48 -45.23 -39.42 -27.72
C VAL A 48 -44.15 -38.56 -27.07
N GLN A 49 -44.18 -38.44 -25.74
CA GLN A 49 -43.23 -37.65 -24.98
C GLN A 49 -43.12 -38.14 -23.53
N ARG A 50 -41.90 -38.13 -23.00
CA ARG A 50 -41.58 -38.37 -21.59
C ARG A 50 -40.68 -37.23 -21.09
N LYS A 51 -40.98 -36.70 -19.90
CA LYS A 51 -40.20 -35.64 -19.28
C LYS A 51 -40.09 -35.87 -17.78
N ALA A 52 -38.99 -35.39 -17.21
CA ALA A 52 -38.85 -35.24 -15.78
C ALA A 52 -39.99 -34.38 -15.21
N ILE A 53 -40.39 -34.66 -13.98
CA ILE A 53 -41.29 -33.75 -13.25
C ILE A 53 -40.58 -32.41 -13.01
N THR A 54 -41.36 -31.34 -12.85
CA THR A 54 -40.88 -29.98 -12.56
C THR A 54 -41.16 -29.58 -11.12
N ARG A 55 -42.09 -30.27 -10.46
CA ARG A 55 -42.44 -30.10 -9.05
C ARG A 55 -42.98 -31.42 -8.52
N GLY A 56 -42.63 -31.74 -7.28
CA GLY A 56 -43.18 -32.88 -6.55
C GLY A 56 -43.45 -32.46 -5.11
N GLU A 57 -44.57 -32.93 -4.56
CA GLU A 57 -44.99 -32.65 -3.19
C GLU A 57 -45.75 -33.86 -2.61
N VAL A 58 -45.51 -34.19 -1.35
CA VAL A 58 -46.31 -35.16 -0.60
C VAL A 58 -47.31 -34.38 0.24
N ILE A 59 -48.57 -34.32 -0.22
CA ILE A 59 -49.60 -33.44 0.36
C ILE A 59 -50.30 -34.09 1.56
N GLY A 60 -50.27 -35.42 1.67
CA GLY A 60 -50.89 -36.17 2.76
C GLY A 60 -50.40 -37.61 2.81
N LEU A 61 -50.93 -38.40 3.76
CA LEU A 61 -50.65 -39.83 3.84
C LEU A 61 -51.05 -40.50 2.52
N SER A 62 -50.05 -41.00 1.78
CA SER A 62 -50.25 -41.71 0.52
C SER A 62 -50.90 -40.86 -0.58
N GLN A 63 -50.78 -39.52 -0.51
CA GLN A 63 -51.21 -38.59 -1.56
C GLN A 63 -50.00 -37.86 -2.14
N LEU A 64 -49.74 -38.10 -3.41
CA LEU A 64 -48.62 -37.53 -4.15
C LEU A 64 -49.16 -36.51 -5.15
N HIS A 65 -48.56 -35.32 -5.18
CA HIS A 65 -48.78 -34.31 -6.21
C HIS A 65 -47.51 -34.09 -6.98
N PHE A 66 -47.62 -34.00 -8.30
CA PHE A 66 -46.49 -33.65 -9.15
C PHE A 66 -46.94 -32.94 -10.40
N GLU A 67 -46.04 -32.13 -10.92
CA GLU A 67 -46.25 -31.36 -12.13
C GLU A 67 -45.17 -31.70 -13.14
N THR A 68 -45.52 -31.69 -14.42
CA THR A 68 -44.54 -31.63 -15.52
C THR A 68 -44.95 -30.56 -16.52
N VAL A 69 -43.98 -30.08 -17.29
CA VAL A 69 -44.21 -29.03 -18.30
C VAL A 69 -43.91 -29.57 -19.69
N TRP A 70 -44.92 -29.58 -20.55
CA TRP A 70 -44.82 -29.89 -21.96
C TRP A 70 -44.53 -28.61 -22.77
N ASP A 71 -43.26 -28.32 -22.99
CA ASP A 71 -42.73 -27.09 -23.63
C ASP A 71 -42.02 -27.32 -24.98
N GLY A 72 -41.92 -28.56 -25.46
CA GLY A 72 -41.29 -28.88 -26.75
C GLY A 72 -42.22 -28.66 -27.94
N ASP A 73 -41.73 -28.77 -29.18
CA ASP A 73 -42.51 -28.42 -30.39
C ASP A 73 -43.56 -29.47 -30.83
N LYS A 74 -43.63 -30.63 -30.15
CA LYS A 74 -44.56 -31.72 -30.51
C LYS A 74 -46.01 -31.32 -30.22
N GLU A 75 -46.90 -31.61 -31.17
CA GLU A 75 -48.35 -31.46 -31.01
C GLU A 75 -48.97 -32.81 -30.69
N PHE A 76 -49.89 -32.85 -29.71
CA PHE A 76 -50.57 -34.09 -29.34
C PHE A 76 -51.92 -33.83 -28.67
N GLU A 77 -52.80 -34.81 -28.80
CA GLU A 77 -54.00 -34.98 -28.01
C GLU A 77 -53.75 -36.18 -27.10
N GLY A 78 -53.26 -35.91 -25.90
CA GLY A 78 -52.81 -36.92 -24.95
C GLY A 78 -53.99 -37.62 -24.30
N LYS A 79 -54.02 -38.96 -24.36
CA LYS A 79 -55.12 -39.82 -23.87
C LYS A 79 -54.66 -40.85 -22.85
N GLU A 80 -53.36 -41.00 -22.66
CA GLU A 80 -52.75 -41.86 -21.65
C GLU A 80 -51.59 -41.13 -20.97
N LEU A 81 -51.48 -41.29 -19.66
CA LEU A 81 -50.37 -40.82 -18.84
C LEU A 81 -49.67 -42.02 -18.20
N GLY A 82 -48.34 -42.03 -18.25
CA GLY A 82 -47.49 -43.00 -17.56
C GLY A 82 -46.69 -42.34 -16.45
N TYR A 83 -46.70 -42.91 -15.25
CA TYR A 83 -45.92 -42.43 -14.10
C TYR A 83 -44.73 -43.35 -13.88
N TRP A 84 -43.51 -42.81 -13.93
CA TRP A 84 -42.28 -43.61 -13.96
C TRP A 84 -41.45 -43.42 -12.70
N LEU A 85 -40.99 -44.54 -12.14
CA LEU A 85 -40.04 -44.55 -11.03
C LEU A 85 -38.62 -44.23 -11.51
N GLU A 86 -37.76 -43.78 -10.59
CA GLU A 86 -36.35 -43.44 -10.84
C GLU A 86 -35.52 -44.61 -11.41
N ASN A 87 -35.98 -45.85 -11.23
CA ASN A 87 -35.37 -47.06 -11.79
C ASN A 87 -35.89 -47.41 -13.19
N GLY A 88 -36.76 -46.58 -13.78
CA GLY A 88 -37.35 -46.78 -15.11
C GLY A 88 -38.60 -47.67 -15.13
N THR A 89 -39.13 -48.09 -13.97
CA THR A 89 -40.36 -48.91 -13.91
C THR A 89 -41.59 -48.05 -14.14
N LEU A 90 -42.51 -48.48 -15.02
CA LEU A 90 -43.84 -47.90 -15.17
C LEU A 90 -44.67 -48.24 -13.94
N PHE A 91 -44.88 -47.27 -13.04
CA PHE A 91 -45.58 -47.46 -11.78
C PHE A 91 -47.09 -47.56 -11.95
N ALA A 92 -47.67 -46.62 -12.70
CA ALA A 92 -49.10 -46.54 -12.91
C ALA A 92 -49.40 -45.90 -14.28
N VAL A 93 -50.58 -46.22 -14.79
CA VAL A 93 -51.12 -45.70 -16.05
C VAL A 93 -52.48 -45.08 -15.78
N ASP A 94 -52.69 -43.85 -16.23
CA ASP A 94 -54.03 -43.25 -16.32
C ASP A 94 -54.41 -43.15 -17.80
N SER A 95 -55.34 -43.99 -18.24
CA SER A 95 -55.89 -43.95 -19.60
C SER A 95 -57.39 -44.12 -19.57
N ARG A 96 -58.07 -43.39 -20.47
CA ARG A 96 -59.52 -43.40 -20.61
C ARG A 96 -59.85 -43.72 -22.06
N ASP A 97 -60.73 -44.70 -22.26
CA ASP A 97 -61.19 -45.10 -23.59
C ASP A 97 -61.78 -43.89 -24.34
N GLY A 98 -61.04 -43.40 -25.34
CA GLY A 98 -61.39 -42.27 -26.19
C GLY A 98 -61.33 -40.85 -25.58
N GLU A 99 -61.06 -40.67 -24.28
CA GLU A 99 -61.07 -39.34 -23.63
C GLU A 99 -59.68 -38.68 -23.73
N VAL A 100 -59.65 -37.40 -24.08
CA VAL A 100 -58.41 -36.61 -24.11
C VAL A 100 -58.17 -36.00 -22.73
N ILE A 101 -57.02 -36.32 -22.15
CA ILE A 101 -56.52 -35.80 -20.87
C ILE A 101 -55.92 -34.41 -21.09
N THR A 102 -55.04 -34.28 -22.09
CA THR A 102 -54.25 -33.06 -22.30
C THR A 102 -54.20 -32.69 -23.78
N TYR A 103 -54.44 -31.43 -24.12
CA TYR A 103 -54.24 -30.91 -25.47
C TYR A 103 -53.02 -30.00 -25.52
N LYS A 104 -52.10 -30.27 -26.45
CA LYS A 104 -50.95 -29.39 -26.71
C LYS A 104 -50.83 -29.03 -28.19
N ARG A 105 -50.70 -27.74 -28.48
CA ARG A 105 -50.38 -27.19 -29.81
C ARG A 105 -48.90 -26.80 -29.90
N ARG A 106 -48.39 -26.53 -31.11
CA ARG A 106 -46.95 -26.35 -31.38
C ARG A 106 -46.36 -25.23 -30.54
N ASP A 107 -47.03 -24.08 -30.50
CA ASP A 107 -46.54 -22.85 -29.87
C ASP A 107 -47.14 -22.62 -28.45
N THR A 108 -47.64 -23.68 -27.82
CA THR A 108 -48.22 -23.61 -26.47
C THR A 108 -47.42 -24.45 -25.49
N VAL A 109 -47.20 -23.91 -24.30
CA VAL A 109 -46.69 -24.64 -23.15
C VAL A 109 -47.87 -25.11 -22.30
N VAL A 110 -47.85 -26.38 -21.89
CA VAL A 110 -48.87 -26.96 -21.01
C VAL A 110 -48.21 -27.48 -19.75
N THR A 111 -48.68 -27.05 -18.59
CA THR A 111 -48.31 -27.64 -17.30
C THR A 111 -49.37 -28.67 -16.92
N GLU A 112 -48.96 -29.92 -16.77
CA GLU A 112 -49.84 -31.00 -16.33
C GLU A 112 -49.59 -31.24 -14.84
N ALA A 113 -50.65 -31.13 -14.04
CA ALA A 113 -50.63 -31.35 -12.61
C ALA A 113 -51.41 -32.62 -12.28
N CYS A 114 -50.74 -33.62 -11.72
CA CYS A 114 -51.33 -34.91 -11.42
C CYS A 114 -51.34 -35.16 -9.92
N GLU A 115 -52.47 -35.69 -9.44
CA GLU A 115 -52.63 -36.17 -8.08
C GLU A 115 -52.79 -37.69 -8.08
N LEU A 116 -51.93 -38.37 -7.33
CA LEU A 116 -51.96 -39.81 -7.17
C LEU A 116 -52.32 -40.16 -5.72
N ASN A 117 -53.52 -40.72 -5.54
CA ASN A 117 -54.01 -41.15 -4.23
C ASN A 117 -53.82 -42.66 -4.06
N LEU A 118 -52.82 -43.03 -3.27
CA LEU A 118 -52.45 -44.39 -2.93
C LEU A 118 -53.10 -44.88 -1.62
N ALA A 119 -53.96 -44.08 -0.97
CA ALA A 119 -54.53 -44.41 0.34
C ALA A 119 -55.41 -45.68 0.36
N ALA A 120 -55.95 -46.09 -0.79
CA ALA A 120 -56.69 -47.35 -0.93
C ALA A 120 -55.81 -48.55 -1.32
N SER A 121 -54.49 -48.35 -1.47
CA SER A 121 -53.52 -49.40 -1.79
C SER A 121 -52.71 -49.80 -0.57
N THR A 122 -51.95 -50.90 -0.67
CA THR A 122 -50.96 -51.31 0.36
C THR A 122 -49.59 -50.65 0.16
N ILE A 123 -49.47 -49.70 -0.78
CA ILE A 123 -48.20 -49.09 -1.18
C ILE A 123 -47.87 -47.93 -0.23
N ALA A 124 -46.75 -48.05 0.50
CA ALA A 124 -46.32 -47.06 1.49
C ALA A 124 -44.95 -46.43 1.19
N ASN A 125 -44.22 -46.96 0.21
CA ASN A 125 -42.81 -46.68 -0.05
C ASN A 125 -42.55 -46.17 -1.47
N ILE A 126 -43.58 -45.63 -2.10
CA ILE A 126 -43.44 -44.84 -3.33
C ILE A 126 -43.67 -43.38 -2.97
N THR A 127 -42.74 -42.52 -3.38
CA THR A 127 -42.79 -41.08 -3.17
C THR A 127 -42.57 -40.36 -4.51
N VAL A 128 -42.40 -39.04 -4.46
CA VAL A 128 -42.20 -38.19 -5.62
C VAL A 128 -40.88 -37.44 -5.48
N GLU A 129 -40.16 -37.18 -6.58
CA GLU A 129 -38.98 -36.34 -6.53
C GLU A 129 -39.33 -34.89 -6.15
N LEU A 130 -38.78 -34.41 -5.04
CA LEU A 130 -38.98 -33.04 -4.57
C LEU A 130 -38.02 -32.11 -5.30
N ILE A 131 -38.52 -31.42 -6.33
CA ILE A 131 -37.72 -30.44 -7.09
C ILE A 131 -37.94 -29.04 -6.51
N GLY A 132 -36.85 -28.43 -6.03
CA GLY A 132 -36.84 -27.02 -5.61
C GLY A 132 -37.07 -26.07 -6.78
N THR A 133 -37.59 -24.87 -6.52
CA THR A 133 -37.87 -23.90 -7.58
C THR A 133 -36.61 -23.57 -8.39
N PRO A 134 -36.70 -23.51 -9.74
CA PRO A 134 -35.53 -23.29 -10.58
C PRO A 134 -34.96 -21.89 -10.33
N THR A 135 -33.67 -21.79 -10.01
CA THR A 135 -32.95 -20.51 -9.90
C THR A 135 -32.75 -19.88 -11.29
N ALA A 136 -32.86 -18.56 -11.37
CA ALA A 136 -32.58 -17.81 -12.60
C ALA A 136 -31.10 -17.92 -12.98
N THR A 137 -30.84 -18.06 -14.27
CA THR A 137 -29.49 -18.07 -14.87
C THR A 137 -29.53 -17.26 -16.17
N GLU A 138 -28.38 -16.96 -16.76
CA GLU A 138 -28.33 -16.26 -18.05
C GLU A 138 -29.04 -17.03 -19.19
N GLN A 139 -29.11 -18.36 -19.10
CA GLN A 139 -29.66 -19.23 -20.15
C GLN A 139 -31.07 -19.73 -19.85
N ARG A 140 -31.52 -19.68 -18.59
CA ARG A 140 -32.81 -20.25 -18.15
C ARG A 140 -33.53 -19.32 -17.18
N ALA A 141 -34.80 -19.06 -17.48
CA ALA A 141 -35.70 -18.35 -16.58
C ALA A 141 -35.86 -19.09 -15.24
N GLY A 142 -35.96 -18.33 -14.16
CA GLY A 142 -36.12 -18.87 -12.82
C GLY A 142 -36.32 -17.76 -11.78
N ILE A 143 -36.14 -18.10 -10.51
CA ILE A 143 -36.28 -17.18 -9.38
C ILE A 143 -34.87 -16.75 -8.92
N ALA A 144 -34.68 -15.46 -8.64
CA ALA A 144 -33.47 -14.95 -8.00
C ALA A 144 -33.83 -13.98 -6.86
N PRO A 145 -33.02 -13.93 -5.79
CA PRO A 145 -33.23 -13.00 -4.69
C PRO A 145 -32.95 -11.56 -5.12
N ILE A 146 -33.42 -10.60 -4.33
CA ILE A 146 -33.04 -9.20 -4.48
C ILE A 146 -31.72 -8.96 -3.72
N VAL A 147 -30.71 -8.41 -4.39
CA VAL A 147 -29.36 -8.16 -3.84
C VAL A 147 -29.40 -7.22 -2.63
N THR A 148 -28.56 -7.37 -1.62
CA THR A 148 -28.46 -6.43 -0.48
C THR A 148 -27.64 -5.19 -0.85
N GLU A 149 -27.74 -4.08 -0.10
CA GLU A 149 -26.91 -2.88 -0.36
C GLU A 149 -25.41 -3.19 -0.19
N ALA A 150 -25.02 -3.95 0.84
CA ALA A 150 -23.63 -4.38 1.02
C ALA A 150 -23.06 -5.14 -0.19
N LYS A 151 -23.85 -6.05 -0.78
CA LYS A 151 -23.45 -6.80 -1.98
C LYS A 151 -23.40 -5.93 -3.24
N VAL A 152 -24.22 -4.88 -3.31
CA VAL A 152 -24.12 -3.86 -4.38
C VAL A 152 -22.82 -3.07 -4.25
N ASP A 153 -22.40 -2.78 -3.02
CA ASP A 153 -21.17 -2.04 -2.75
C ASP A 153 -19.92 -2.86 -3.13
N GLU A 154 -19.93 -4.16 -2.82
CA GLU A 154 -18.93 -5.15 -3.27
C GLU A 154 -18.91 -5.26 -4.80
N GLY A 155 -20.08 -5.42 -5.44
CA GLY A 155 -20.22 -5.44 -6.90
C GLY A 155 -19.83 -6.75 -7.57
N GLU A 156 -19.96 -7.89 -6.87
CA GLU A 156 -19.52 -9.22 -7.35
C GLU A 156 -20.65 -10.27 -7.43
N ASP A 157 -21.90 -9.93 -7.06
CA ASP A 157 -23.02 -10.89 -7.02
C ASP A 157 -23.78 -10.97 -8.35
N ASP A 158 -23.52 -12.03 -9.12
CA ASP A 158 -24.19 -12.31 -10.41
C ASP A 158 -25.55 -13.02 -10.27
N TYR A 159 -25.95 -13.43 -9.05
CA TYR A 159 -27.13 -14.30 -8.84
C TYR A 159 -28.35 -13.57 -8.32
N ALA A 160 -28.31 -12.24 -8.18
CA ALA A 160 -29.34 -11.45 -7.55
C ALA A 160 -29.81 -10.25 -8.39
N PHE A 161 -31.08 -9.89 -8.26
CA PHE A 161 -31.65 -8.74 -8.98
C PHE A 161 -31.43 -7.42 -8.24
N LEU A 162 -31.13 -6.36 -9.00
CA LEU A 162 -31.03 -4.99 -8.52
C LEU A 162 -32.40 -4.29 -8.52
N THR A 163 -32.70 -3.50 -7.49
CA THR A 163 -33.90 -2.64 -7.47
C THR A 163 -33.59 -1.22 -7.92
N VAL A 164 -34.61 -0.45 -8.33
CA VAL A 164 -34.46 0.98 -8.66
C VAL A 164 -33.78 1.77 -7.53
N LYS A 165 -34.18 1.54 -6.28
CA LYS A 165 -33.57 2.21 -5.12
C LYS A 165 -32.08 1.88 -4.99
N LYS A 166 -31.70 0.62 -5.20
CA LYS A 166 -30.31 0.15 -5.10
C LYS A 166 -29.45 0.62 -6.27
N LEU A 167 -30.03 0.74 -7.46
CA LEU A 167 -29.40 1.39 -8.59
C LEU A 167 -29.10 2.87 -8.28
N VAL A 168 -30.09 3.61 -7.78
CA VAL A 168 -29.90 5.02 -7.39
C VAL A 168 -28.89 5.15 -6.23
N HIS A 169 -28.86 4.22 -5.29
CA HIS A 169 -27.83 4.15 -4.24
C HIS A 169 -26.42 4.04 -4.85
N SER A 170 -26.20 3.09 -5.76
CA SER A 170 -24.90 2.86 -6.42
C SER A 170 -24.43 4.06 -7.26
N LEU A 171 -25.38 4.87 -7.75
CA LEU A 171 -25.14 6.08 -8.55
C LEU A 171 -25.20 7.37 -7.71
N GLY A 172 -25.47 7.25 -6.41
CA GLY A 172 -25.59 8.39 -5.51
C GLY A 172 -24.26 9.13 -5.41
N VAL A 173 -24.29 10.46 -5.44
CA VAL A 173 -23.09 11.31 -5.44
C VAL A 173 -22.14 10.94 -4.30
N THR A 174 -22.65 10.69 -3.09
CA THR A 174 -21.85 10.25 -1.95
C THR A 174 -21.13 8.94 -2.23
N HIS A 175 -21.85 7.90 -2.69
CA HIS A 175 -21.28 6.58 -2.96
C HIS A 175 -20.24 6.61 -4.09
N VAL A 176 -20.53 7.38 -5.15
CA VAL A 176 -19.61 7.57 -6.29
C VAL A 176 -18.36 8.35 -5.86
N ILE A 177 -18.51 9.41 -5.06
CA ILE A 177 -17.37 10.15 -4.50
C ILE A 177 -16.52 9.25 -3.61
N ASP A 178 -17.12 8.46 -2.72
CA ASP A 178 -16.39 7.56 -1.84
C ASP A 178 -15.60 6.51 -2.63
N LYS A 179 -16.21 5.91 -3.67
CA LYS A 179 -15.49 5.01 -4.59
C LYS A 179 -14.39 5.73 -5.38
N LEU A 180 -14.61 6.96 -5.85
CA LEU A 180 -13.58 7.73 -6.56
C LEU A 180 -12.42 8.10 -5.63
N VAL A 181 -12.69 8.56 -4.42
CA VAL A 181 -11.66 8.88 -3.42
C VAL A 181 -10.87 7.62 -3.07
N SER A 182 -11.57 6.53 -2.73
CA SER A 182 -10.92 5.31 -2.23
C SER A 182 -10.17 4.54 -3.33
N ASN A 183 -10.76 4.41 -4.52
CA ASN A 183 -10.20 3.57 -5.57
C ASN A 183 -9.27 4.32 -6.52
N LEU A 184 -9.45 5.63 -6.69
CA LEU A 184 -8.62 6.44 -7.58
C LEU A 184 -7.73 7.38 -6.77
N TRP A 185 -8.31 8.24 -5.94
CA TRP A 185 -7.57 9.34 -5.33
C TRP A 185 -6.54 8.88 -4.31
N LEU A 186 -6.86 7.95 -3.40
CA LEU A 186 -5.91 7.43 -2.42
C LEU A 186 -4.76 6.66 -3.09
N LYS A 187 -5.08 5.83 -4.10
CA LYS A 187 -4.07 5.10 -4.87
C LYS A 187 -3.15 6.06 -5.65
N LEU A 188 -3.70 7.15 -6.19
CA LEU A 188 -2.93 8.16 -6.89
C LEU A 188 -2.10 9.01 -5.92
N ALA A 189 -2.67 9.43 -4.80
CA ALA A 189 -1.98 10.21 -3.75
C ALA A 189 -0.78 9.44 -3.20
N ALA A 190 -0.90 8.11 -3.03
CA ALA A 190 0.21 7.25 -2.65
C ALA A 190 1.36 7.23 -3.67
N LYS A 191 1.08 7.45 -4.96
CA LYS A 191 2.11 7.57 -6.01
C LYS A 191 2.73 8.96 -6.09
N ILE A 192 2.00 10.01 -5.70
CA ILE A 192 2.50 11.40 -5.75
C ILE A 192 3.46 11.68 -4.59
N PHE A 193 3.12 11.24 -3.38
CA PHE A 193 4.01 11.26 -2.21
C PHE A 193 3.94 9.90 -1.51
N PRO A 194 4.94 9.03 -1.69
CA PRO A 194 4.95 7.70 -1.09
C PRO A 194 5.13 7.77 0.44
N VAL A 195 4.78 6.67 1.12
CA VAL A 195 5.09 6.48 2.55
C VAL A 195 6.61 6.61 2.74
N GLY A 196 7.05 7.18 3.86
CA GLY A 196 8.48 7.41 4.17
C GLY A 196 9.10 8.66 3.57
N ALA A 197 8.45 9.34 2.61
CA ALA A 197 8.94 10.61 2.10
C ALA A 197 8.95 11.69 3.20
N ALA A 198 10.08 12.39 3.35
CA ALA A 198 10.21 13.51 4.28
C ALA A 198 9.56 14.77 3.69
N ILE A 199 8.57 15.32 4.39
CA ILE A 199 7.76 16.46 3.91
C ILE A 199 8.05 17.68 4.80
N PRO A 200 8.43 18.84 4.22
CA PRO A 200 8.58 20.07 4.97
C PRO A 200 7.21 20.64 5.37
N TRP A 201 7.00 20.87 6.66
CA TRP A 201 5.74 21.31 7.23
C TRP A 201 5.90 22.60 8.05
N PHE A 202 5.05 23.60 7.78
CA PHE A 202 5.18 24.95 8.33
C PHE A 202 4.41 25.20 9.64
N THR A 203 3.96 24.14 10.31
CA THR A 203 3.31 24.25 11.63
C THR A 203 3.89 23.25 12.62
N ASP A 204 3.63 23.45 13.92
CA ASP A 204 4.13 22.61 15.01
C ASP A 204 3.29 21.36 15.29
N VAL A 205 2.17 21.19 14.57
CA VAL A 205 1.25 20.06 14.72
C VAL A 205 1.17 19.30 13.41
N ALA A 206 1.51 18.01 13.45
CA ALA A 206 1.39 17.15 12.27
C ALA A 206 -0.11 16.91 11.97
N PRO A 207 -0.51 16.92 10.69
CA PRO A 207 -1.86 16.51 10.31
C PRO A 207 -2.15 15.06 10.73
N GLU A 208 -3.44 14.72 10.81
CA GLU A 208 -3.86 13.34 11.04
C GLU A 208 -3.27 12.40 9.96
N GLY A 209 -2.78 11.24 10.38
CA GLY A 209 -2.08 10.29 9.51
C GLY A 209 -0.61 10.65 9.22
N PHE A 210 -0.03 11.65 9.89
CA PHE A 210 1.38 12.00 9.78
C PHE A 210 2.07 12.05 11.15
N ALA A 211 3.36 11.74 11.16
CA ALA A 211 4.22 11.86 12.34
C ALA A 211 5.37 12.83 12.10
N MET A 212 5.80 13.52 13.15
CA MET A 212 7.00 14.36 13.15
C MET A 212 8.27 13.49 13.10
N MET A 213 9.28 13.81 12.31
CA MET A 213 10.52 13.00 12.22
C MET A 213 11.52 13.37 13.32
N LYS A 214 11.43 12.72 14.49
CA LYS A 214 12.14 13.09 15.73
C LYS A 214 12.75 11.89 16.48
N ASN A 215 13.17 10.83 15.78
CA ASN A 215 13.75 9.62 16.39
C ASN A 215 12.80 8.82 17.29
N GLN A 216 11.51 8.83 16.98
CA GLN A 216 10.54 8.04 17.73
C GLN A 216 10.35 6.65 17.11
N VAL A 217 10.02 5.68 17.95
CA VAL A 217 9.60 4.33 17.54
C VAL A 217 8.18 4.35 16.96
N PHE A 218 7.89 3.42 16.06
CA PHE A 218 6.55 3.14 15.56
C PHE A 218 6.26 1.64 15.57
N ASP A 219 4.98 1.29 15.54
CA ASP A 219 4.53 -0.10 15.47
C ASP A 219 4.63 -0.61 14.03
N THR A 220 5.49 -1.60 13.81
CA THR A 220 5.77 -2.18 12.49
C THR A 220 4.62 -3.01 11.94
N ASP A 221 3.79 -3.60 12.82
CA ASP A 221 2.62 -4.38 12.42
C ASP A 221 1.48 -3.45 11.99
N LEU A 222 1.33 -2.32 12.69
CA LEU A 222 0.34 -1.30 12.34
C LEU A 222 0.73 -0.50 11.09
N TYR A 223 2.02 -0.26 10.85
CA TYR A 223 2.54 0.54 9.74
C TYR A 223 3.52 -0.25 8.85
N PRO A 224 3.06 -1.30 8.14
CA PRO A 224 3.93 -2.21 7.41
C PRO A 224 4.64 -1.54 6.22
N HIS A 225 4.05 -0.52 5.60
CA HIS A 225 4.70 0.22 4.52
C HIS A 225 5.85 1.10 5.02
N LEU A 226 5.73 1.64 6.25
CA LEU A 226 6.80 2.39 6.87
C LEU A 226 7.94 1.45 7.31
N ALA A 227 7.59 0.27 7.80
CA ALA A 227 8.55 -0.78 8.18
C ALA A 227 9.38 -1.31 6.99
N GLN A 228 8.89 -1.20 5.75
CA GLN A 228 9.71 -1.51 4.57
C GLN A 228 10.86 -0.53 4.36
N ILE A 229 10.73 0.71 4.87
CA ILE A 229 11.71 1.79 4.72
C ILE A 229 12.62 1.85 5.94
N TRP A 230 12.04 1.72 7.14
CA TRP A 230 12.76 1.66 8.41
C TRP A 230 12.39 0.37 9.16
N PRO A 231 13.07 -0.76 8.85
CA PRO A 231 12.75 -2.07 9.42
C PRO A 231 13.03 -2.19 10.93
N ASP A 232 13.82 -1.27 11.49
CA ASP A 232 14.07 -1.16 12.92
C ASP A 232 12.89 -0.53 13.69
N GLY A 233 11.86 -0.06 12.98
CA GLY A 233 10.70 0.59 13.58
C GLY A 233 11.01 1.99 14.11
N VAL A 234 12.05 2.67 13.61
CA VAL A 234 12.44 4.01 14.08
C VAL A 234 12.40 5.03 12.95
N ILE A 235 11.68 6.14 13.15
CA ILE A 235 11.67 7.26 12.20
C ILE A 235 12.93 8.12 12.45
N PRO A 236 13.76 8.43 11.43
CA PRO A 236 14.97 9.23 11.60
C PRO A 236 14.76 10.60 12.25
N ASP A 237 15.78 11.08 12.96
CA ASP A 237 15.80 12.46 13.47
C ASP A 237 16.19 13.45 12.38
N MET A 238 15.24 14.24 11.89
CA MET A 238 15.51 15.24 10.86
C MET A 238 15.69 16.65 11.45
N ARG A 239 15.71 16.82 12.77
CA ARG A 239 15.85 18.13 13.40
C ARG A 239 17.21 18.74 13.07
N GLY A 240 17.19 19.91 12.43
CA GLY A 240 18.40 20.61 12.01
C GLY A 240 19.08 20.02 10.77
N CYS A 241 18.48 19.01 10.14
CA CYS A 241 19.00 18.39 8.93
C CYS A 241 18.35 19.00 7.67
N GLY A 242 19.16 19.12 6.62
CA GLY A 242 18.70 19.28 5.24
C GLY A 242 18.77 17.93 4.51
N VAL A 243 18.25 17.87 3.29
CA VAL A 243 18.39 16.70 2.42
C VAL A 243 19.23 17.07 1.20
N ILE A 244 20.10 16.16 0.80
CA ILE A 244 20.90 16.23 -0.43
C ILE A 244 20.70 14.93 -1.20
N GLY A 245 20.83 14.98 -2.53
CA GLY A 245 20.85 13.75 -3.33
C GLY A 245 22.10 12.96 -3.01
N LYS A 246 21.96 11.64 -2.83
CA LYS A 246 23.10 10.74 -2.64
C LYS A 246 23.94 10.66 -3.92
N GLU A 247 25.25 10.49 -3.78
CA GLU A 247 26.11 10.00 -4.85
C GLU A 247 25.94 8.47 -5.02
N ASP A 248 26.44 7.89 -6.11
CA ASP A 248 26.16 6.50 -6.49
C ASP A 248 26.60 5.48 -5.41
N ASP A 249 27.73 5.70 -4.76
CA ASP A 249 28.34 4.84 -3.74
C ASP A 249 27.92 5.17 -2.29
N GLU A 250 27.15 6.24 -2.09
CA GLU A 250 26.64 6.63 -0.79
C GLU A 250 25.39 5.84 -0.37
N THR A 251 25.26 5.66 0.95
CA THR A 251 24.11 4.98 1.58
C THR A 251 23.00 5.98 1.90
N VAL A 252 21.76 5.67 1.51
CA VAL A 252 20.59 6.52 1.76
C VAL A 252 20.33 6.67 3.26
N GLY A 253 20.06 7.91 3.70
CA GLY A 253 19.58 8.21 5.04
C GLY A 253 20.66 8.28 6.12
N VAL A 254 21.94 8.17 5.75
CA VAL A 254 23.05 8.41 6.67
C VAL A 254 23.13 9.90 7.01
N TRP A 255 23.33 10.19 8.29
CA TRP A 255 23.58 11.55 8.75
C TRP A 255 25.06 11.89 8.63
N GLU A 256 25.35 13.09 8.13
CA GLU A 256 26.71 13.62 8.00
C GLU A 256 26.79 15.06 8.49
N GLU A 257 27.88 15.41 9.18
CA GLU A 257 28.12 16.77 9.65
C GLU A 257 28.61 17.64 8.48
N GLY A 258 28.02 18.83 8.33
CA GLY A 258 28.37 19.76 7.25
C GLY A 258 29.79 20.34 7.39
N GLN A 259 30.58 20.27 6.31
CA GLN A 259 31.97 20.73 6.30
C GLN A 259 32.16 22.06 5.55
N ILE A 260 33.23 22.78 5.90
CA ILE A 260 33.69 23.95 5.13
C ILE A 260 34.49 23.42 3.94
N LYS A 261 34.18 23.90 2.74
CA LYS A 261 34.97 23.59 1.56
C LYS A 261 36.42 24.05 1.75
N GLU A 262 37.38 23.20 1.39
CA GLU A 262 38.80 23.53 1.44
C GLU A 262 39.09 24.86 0.73
N HIS A 263 39.85 25.73 1.39
CA HIS A 263 40.29 27.01 0.84
C HIS A 263 41.58 27.49 1.52
N GLY A 264 42.22 28.50 0.93
CA GLY A 264 43.38 29.19 1.49
C GLY A 264 43.17 30.71 1.55
N HIS A 265 44.17 31.42 2.08
CA HIS A 265 44.19 32.87 2.17
C HIS A 265 45.31 33.45 1.30
N PRO A 266 45.04 33.76 0.01
CA PRO A 266 46.03 34.34 -0.89
C PRO A 266 46.70 35.58 -0.28
N ASN A 267 47.98 35.76 -0.60
CA ASN A 267 48.80 36.89 -0.14
C ASN A 267 49.08 36.92 1.37
N SER A 268 48.78 35.85 2.11
CA SER A 268 49.24 35.68 3.49
C SER A 268 50.71 35.26 3.51
N SER A 269 51.61 36.18 3.84
CA SER A 269 53.06 35.89 3.92
C SER A 269 53.71 36.70 5.04
N ALA A 270 54.78 36.13 5.62
CA ALA A 270 55.75 36.88 6.41
C ALA A 270 57.14 36.52 5.91
N SER A 271 57.95 37.53 5.63
CA SER A 271 59.31 37.36 5.12
C SER A 271 60.34 37.76 6.17
N SER A 272 61.51 37.14 6.07
CA SER A 272 62.68 37.55 6.85
C SER A 272 63.09 38.96 6.45
N THR A 273 63.51 39.76 7.43
CA THR A 273 64.09 41.09 7.18
C THR A 273 65.48 41.15 7.78
N ASP A 274 66.45 41.62 7.00
CA ASP A 274 67.79 41.95 7.49
C ASP A 274 67.83 43.43 7.90
N LEU A 275 68.12 43.69 9.18
CA LEU A 275 68.19 45.05 9.71
C LEU A 275 69.54 45.73 9.44
N GLY A 276 70.48 45.01 8.81
CA GLY A 276 71.79 45.50 8.43
C GLY A 276 72.68 45.82 9.64
N SER A 277 73.57 46.81 9.48
CA SER A 277 74.46 47.27 10.54
C SER A 277 74.16 48.70 10.94
N LYS A 278 74.34 49.04 12.21
CA LYS A 278 74.22 50.40 12.75
C LYS A 278 75.56 50.87 13.29
N THR A 279 75.88 52.14 13.11
CA THR A 279 77.17 52.74 13.50
C THR A 279 76.94 53.86 14.50
N THR A 280 77.78 53.92 15.54
CA THR A 280 77.73 55.00 16.54
C THR A 280 78.18 56.33 15.94
N ASN A 281 77.85 57.45 16.59
CA ASN A 281 78.42 58.73 16.16
C ASN A 281 79.93 58.79 16.50
N THR A 282 80.66 59.63 15.77
CA THR A 282 82.10 59.90 15.95
C THR A 282 82.30 61.29 16.53
N THR A 283 81.89 61.53 17.77
CA THR A 283 82.06 62.82 18.45
C THR A 283 82.67 62.64 19.85
N GLY A 284 83.09 63.74 20.48
CA GLY A 284 83.62 63.73 21.85
C GLY A 284 85.14 63.83 21.98
N ASN A 285 85.89 63.83 20.88
CA ASN A 285 87.32 64.11 20.89
C ASN A 285 87.55 65.53 21.36
N HIS A 286 88.32 65.65 22.43
CA HIS A 286 88.69 66.92 23.02
C HIS A 286 90.11 66.81 23.56
N SER A 287 90.73 67.97 23.73
CA SER A 287 92.07 68.11 24.31
C SER A 287 92.00 69.02 25.51
N HIS A 288 92.84 68.75 26.50
CA HIS A 288 93.05 69.64 27.64
C HIS A 288 94.39 70.36 27.48
N GLY A 289 94.41 71.67 27.69
CA GLY A 289 95.64 72.46 27.71
C GLY A 289 96.29 72.41 29.09
N ILE A 290 97.59 72.12 29.15
CA ILE A 290 98.36 72.13 30.40
C ILE A 290 99.28 73.36 30.39
N PRO A 291 99.09 74.33 31.31
CA PRO A 291 99.97 75.49 31.41
C PRO A 291 101.34 75.09 31.98
N TYR A 292 102.40 75.75 31.49
CA TYR A 292 103.77 75.47 31.87
C TYR A 292 104.63 76.73 31.94
N GLY A 293 105.52 76.80 32.94
CA GLY A 293 106.44 77.91 33.16
C GLY A 293 107.90 77.53 32.92
N THR A 294 108.68 78.44 32.35
CA THR A 294 110.14 78.31 32.27
C THR A 294 110.79 79.35 33.17
N SER A 295 111.68 78.95 34.07
CA SER A 295 112.57 79.88 34.79
C SER A 295 113.87 80.06 34.01
N ASN A 296 114.40 81.29 33.99
CA ASN A 296 115.64 81.65 33.29
C ASN A 296 116.90 81.14 34.03
N GLY A 297 116.81 80.02 34.75
CA GLY A 297 117.84 79.46 35.64
C GLY A 297 118.03 77.95 35.47
N PRO A 298 119.09 77.36 36.05
CA PRO A 298 119.65 76.07 35.62
C PRO A 298 118.80 74.82 35.93
N ASN A 299 117.66 74.95 36.62
CA ASN A 299 116.89 73.84 37.19
C ASN A 299 115.72 73.35 36.33
N GLY A 300 115.78 73.60 35.01
CA GLY A 300 114.84 73.01 34.07
C GLY A 300 113.39 73.46 34.22
N ARG A 301 112.60 73.01 33.26
CA ARG A 301 111.17 73.26 33.08
C ARG A 301 110.39 72.83 34.37
N TYR A 302 109.36 73.57 34.85
CA TYR A 302 108.39 73.12 35.90
C TYR A 302 106.88 73.37 35.58
N LEU A 303 105.98 72.54 36.12
CA LEU A 303 104.51 72.71 35.99
C LEU A 303 104.06 73.98 36.73
N ASP A 304 103.39 74.91 36.02
CA ASP A 304 102.99 76.22 36.54
C ASP A 304 101.45 76.36 36.54
N SER A 305 100.88 76.55 37.73
CA SER A 305 99.43 76.72 37.91
C SER A 305 99.01 78.20 37.92
N ALA A 306 99.96 79.15 37.86
CA ALA A 306 99.70 80.57 37.81
C ALA A 306 100.08 81.10 36.42
N HIS A 307 99.23 81.93 35.81
CA HIS A 307 99.46 82.49 34.48
C HIS A 307 100.67 83.45 34.44
N SER A 308 101.88 82.91 34.36
CA SER A 308 103.11 83.66 34.16
C SER A 308 103.17 84.22 32.74
N SER A 309 103.63 85.48 32.60
CA SER A 309 103.57 86.29 31.37
C SER A 309 104.53 85.83 30.25
N TYR A 310 105.25 84.73 30.43
CA TYR A 310 106.12 84.08 29.43
C TYR A 310 105.94 82.55 29.48
N GLY A 311 104.70 82.07 29.30
CA GLY A 311 104.35 80.65 29.35
C GLY A 311 104.12 80.03 27.97
N TYR A 312 104.77 78.89 27.69
CA TYR A 312 104.41 78.04 26.56
C TYR A 312 103.23 77.14 26.95
N ARG A 313 102.16 77.11 26.15
CA ARG A 313 101.04 76.17 26.34
C ARG A 313 101.31 74.89 25.57
N TYR A 314 101.35 73.76 26.27
CA TYR A 314 101.35 72.45 25.65
C TYR A 314 99.95 71.85 25.78
N ASN A 315 99.38 71.43 24.66
CA ASN A 315 98.10 70.73 24.66
C ASN A 315 98.35 69.23 24.76
N THR A 316 97.54 68.54 25.57
CA THR A 316 97.36 67.11 25.36
C THR A 316 96.78 66.90 23.96
N ALA A 317 97.19 65.83 23.28
CA ALA A 317 96.58 65.47 22.01
C ALA A 317 95.30 64.68 22.30
N GLY A 318 94.17 65.12 21.74
CA GLY A 318 93.00 64.26 21.69
C GLY A 318 93.31 63.03 20.83
N ALA A 319 92.97 61.83 21.30
CA ALA A 319 93.27 60.57 20.61
C ALA A 319 92.37 60.30 19.38
N GLY A 320 91.59 61.30 18.95
CA GLY A 320 90.69 61.22 17.80
C GLY A 320 89.30 60.70 18.17
N ASN A 321 88.32 61.01 17.32
CA ASN A 321 87.01 60.39 17.40
C ASN A 321 87.10 58.99 16.81
N HIS A 322 86.37 58.03 17.38
CA HIS A 322 86.14 56.73 16.74
C HIS A 322 84.68 56.33 16.90
N ALA A 323 84.24 55.40 16.06
CA ALA A 323 82.92 54.81 16.12
C ALA A 323 83.02 53.30 15.94
N HIS A 324 81.97 52.62 16.38
CA HIS A 324 81.82 51.18 16.24
C HIS A 324 80.64 50.90 15.31
N SER A 325 80.75 49.83 14.53
CA SER A 325 79.64 49.29 13.75
C SER A 325 79.21 47.96 14.34
N VAL A 326 77.89 47.76 14.48
CA VAL A 326 77.29 46.54 15.02
C VAL A 326 76.33 45.97 13.98
N ALA A 327 76.58 44.74 13.55
CA ALA A 327 75.66 43.98 12.70
C ALA A 327 74.49 43.46 13.52
N ILE A 328 73.27 43.74 13.07
CA ILE A 328 72.02 43.30 13.71
C ILE A 328 71.50 42.03 13.04
N GLY A 329 71.57 41.95 11.70
CA GLY A 329 71.33 40.74 10.93
C GLY A 329 69.86 40.39 10.68
N SER A 330 69.67 39.16 10.17
CA SER A 330 68.39 38.60 9.76
C SER A 330 67.54 38.17 10.96
N HIS A 331 66.24 38.41 10.89
CA HIS A 331 65.26 37.92 11.87
C HIS A 331 63.97 37.45 11.21
N VAL A 332 63.20 36.63 11.94
CA VAL A 332 61.95 36.00 11.48
C VAL A 332 60.82 36.23 12.46
N HIS A 333 59.57 36.11 11.98
CA HIS A 333 58.36 36.28 12.78
C HIS A 333 57.60 34.95 12.93
N ALA A 334 57.02 34.74 14.10
CA ALA A 334 56.03 33.69 14.30
C ALA A 334 54.64 34.20 13.88
N LEU A 335 53.88 33.36 13.18
CA LEU A 335 52.49 33.64 12.81
C LEU A 335 51.57 32.66 13.53
N THR A 336 50.42 33.15 13.96
CA THR A 336 49.36 32.34 14.55
C THR A 336 48.04 32.74 13.90
N ILE A 337 47.32 31.77 13.35
CA ILE A 337 46.00 31.96 12.76
C ILE A 337 44.98 31.45 13.78
N ALA A 338 44.18 32.36 14.33
CA ALA A 338 43.13 32.00 15.28
C ALA A 338 41.94 31.34 14.56
N LEU A 339 41.22 30.47 15.26
CA LEU A 339 39.94 29.94 14.78
C LEU A 339 38.94 31.09 14.63
N PHE A 340 38.21 31.10 13.51
CA PHE A 340 37.18 32.11 13.22
C PHE A 340 35.98 31.47 12.53
N GLY A 341 34.77 31.78 13.00
CA GLY A 341 33.54 31.27 12.42
C GLY A 341 32.42 31.12 13.45
N ALA A 342 31.25 30.69 12.98
CA ALA A 342 30.16 30.26 13.84
C ALA A 342 30.34 28.80 14.28
N ALA A 343 29.54 28.34 15.24
CA ALA A 343 29.58 26.95 15.72
C ALA A 343 29.11 25.93 14.66
N LYS A 344 28.42 26.38 13.59
CA LYS A 344 27.94 25.54 12.49
C LYS A 344 28.07 26.26 11.16
N ASN A 345 28.33 25.48 10.11
CA ASN A 345 28.23 25.95 8.73
C ASN A 345 26.75 26.09 8.36
N THR A 346 26.37 27.25 7.83
CA THR A 346 24.97 27.52 7.50
C THR A 346 24.86 28.25 6.17
N ILE A 347 23.73 28.02 5.51
CA ILE A 347 23.23 28.82 4.39
C ILE A 347 21.98 29.57 4.86
N ASN A 348 21.49 30.52 4.07
CA ASN A 348 20.17 31.11 4.33
C ASN A 348 19.10 30.00 4.27
N HIS A 349 18.33 29.82 5.35
CA HIS A 349 17.34 28.76 5.48
C HIS A 349 16.08 29.23 6.22
N ARG A 350 14.97 28.51 6.04
CA ARG A 350 13.75 28.65 6.83
C ARG A 350 13.51 27.36 7.62
N LYS A 351 13.08 27.49 8.86
CA LYS A 351 12.79 26.35 9.72
C LYS A 351 11.41 25.80 9.39
N VAL A 352 11.35 24.49 9.20
CA VAL A 352 10.14 23.69 9.03
C VAL A 352 10.25 22.48 9.94
N ASN A 353 9.11 21.91 10.31
CA ASN A 353 9.09 20.58 10.88
C ASN A 353 9.10 19.56 9.75
N TRP A 354 9.88 18.49 9.89
CA TRP A 354 9.83 17.36 8.97
C TRP A 354 8.75 16.40 9.44
N ILE A 355 7.83 16.04 8.54
CA ILE A 355 6.80 15.03 8.80
C ILE A 355 6.89 13.89 7.79
N VAL A 356 6.35 12.74 8.16
CA VAL A 356 6.23 11.54 7.33
C VAL A 356 4.82 10.98 7.43
N ARG A 357 4.31 10.42 6.33
CA ARG A 357 3.00 9.76 6.31
C ARG A 357 3.07 8.41 7.05
N MET A 358 2.10 8.17 7.91
CA MET A 358 1.88 6.92 8.66
C MET A 358 0.78 6.13 7.94
N ALA A 359 1.10 5.00 7.31
CA ALA A 359 0.16 4.21 6.53
C ALA A 359 0.52 2.72 6.47
#